data_AF-A0A6J7FNB9-F1
#
_entry.id   AF-A0A6J7FNB9-F1
#
_cell.length_a   1.000
_cell.length_b   1.000
_cell.length_c   1.000
_cell.angle_alpha   90.00
_cell.angle_beta   90.00
_cell.angle_gamma   90.00
#
_symmetry.space_group_name_H-M   'P 1'
#
loop_
_entity.id
_entity.type
_entity.pdbx_description
1 polymer ?
#
loop_
_entity_poly.entity_id
_entity_poly.type
_entity_poly.pdbx_seq_one_letter_code
_entity_poly.pdbx_strand_id
1 'polypeptide(L)' 'MKALREKNRVSKVALEKEWSNYSQLEKALETLIADGLIETTGKSFRLAS' A
#
# COMPACT_ATOMS: atom_id res chain seq x y z
N MET A 1 -6.90 -3.15 3.97
CA MET A 1 -5.53 -3.67 4.18
C MET A 1 -5.24 -3.77 5.67
N LYS A 2 -5.04 -4.99 6.18
CA LYS A 2 -4.68 -5.22 7.59
C LYS A 2 -3.22 -4.81 7.86
N ALA A 3 -2.31 -5.10 6.93
CA ALA A 3 -0.89 -4.74 7.00
C ALA A 3 -0.62 -3.24 7.24
N LEU A 4 -1.31 -2.32 6.56
CA LEU A 4 -1.13 -0.87 6.75
C LEU A 4 -1.71 -0.36 8.08
N ARG A 5 -2.69 -1.06 8.68
CA ARG A 5 -3.22 -0.72 10.01
C ARG A 5 -2.32 -1.24 11.13
N GLU A 6 -1.69 -2.40 10.93
CA GLU A 6 -0.82 -3.02 11.94
C GLU A 6 0.61 -2.50 11.89
N LYS A 7 1.05 -1.98 10.75
CA LYS A 7 2.39 -1.46 10.55
C LYS A 7 2.30 -0.04 9.99
N ASN A 8 2.93 0.88 10.70
CA ASN A 8 2.99 2.30 10.34
C ASN A 8 3.58 2.56 8.93
N ARG A 9 4.33 1.60 8.39
CA ARG A 9 4.91 1.65 7.05
C ARG A 9 5.12 0.23 6.52
N VAL A 10 4.72 -0.01 5.28
CA VAL A 10 4.81 -1.33 4.62
C VAL A 10 5.47 -1.17 3.25
N SER A 11 6.43 -2.03 2.92
CA SER A 11 7.07 -2.01 1.59
C SER A 11 6.18 -2.64 0.51
N LYS A 12 6.38 -2.26 -0.75
CA LYS A 12 5.67 -2.88 -1.89
C LYS A 12 5.77 -4.41 -1.87
N VAL A 13 6.98 -4.93 -1.66
CA VAL A 13 7.28 -6.37 -1.57
C VAL A 13 6.49 -7.06 -0.46
N ALA A 14 6.24 -6.39 0.67
CA ALA A 14 5.43 -6.98 1.74
C ALA A 14 3.93 -6.99 1.39
N LEU A 15 3.44 -5.99 0.67
CA LEU A 15 2.07 -5.98 0.15
C LEU A 15 1.86 -7.02 -0.95
N GLU A 16 2.85 -7.20 -1.83
CA GLU A 16 2.86 -8.24 -2.87
C GLU A 16 2.77 -9.66 -2.29
N LYS A 17 3.31 -9.89 -1.08
CA LYS A 17 3.19 -11.18 -0.40
C LYS A 17 1.78 -11.45 0.15
N GLU A 18 1.04 -10.40 0.50
CA GLU A 18 -0.35 -10.55 0.96
C GLU A 18 -1.35 -10.55 -0.20
N TRP A 19 -0.97 -10.05 -1.37
CA TRP A 19 -1.83 -9.95 -2.54
C TRP A 19 -1.38 -10.91 -3.64
N SER A 20 -2.21 -11.89 -3.96
CA SER A 20 -1.93 -12.89 -4.99
C SER A 20 -1.83 -12.33 -6.41
N ASN A 21 -2.33 -11.11 -6.66
CA ASN A 21 -2.32 -10.47 -7.97
C ASN A 21 -1.64 -9.09 -7.92
N TYR A 22 -0.46 -9.03 -8.54
CA TYR A 22 0.37 -7.83 -8.60
C TYR A 22 -0.30 -6.66 -9.35
N SER A 23 -0.99 -6.93 -10.46
CA SER A 23 -1.64 -5.88 -11.26
C SER A 23 -2.81 -5.22 -10.51
N GLN A 24 -3.55 -6.03 -9.73
CA GLN A 24 -4.59 -5.48 -8.86
C GLN A 24 -4.00 -4.67 -7.71
N LEU A 25 -2.88 -5.11 -7.14
CA LEU A 25 -2.20 -4.38 -6.08
C LEU A 25 -1.71 -3.01 -6.57
N GLU A 26 -1.09 -2.93 -7.75
CA GLU A 26 -0.66 -1.65 -8.31
C GLU A 26 -1.82 -0.69 -8.52
N LYS A 27 -2.91 -1.13 -9.13
CA LYS A 27 -4.11 -0.29 -9.31
C LYS A 27 -4.68 0.18 -7.97
N ALA A 28 -4.76 -0.72 -6.99
CA ALA A 28 -5.24 -0.37 -5.67
C ALA A 28 -4.33 0.65 -4.99
N LEU A 29 -3.02 0.50 -5.09
CA LEU A 29 -2.06 1.47 -4.56
C LEU A 29 -2.20 2.84 -5.24
N GLU A 30 -2.28 2.88 -6.56
CA GLU A 30 -2.49 4.11 -7.32
C GLU A 30 -3.79 4.82 -6.92
N THR A 31 -4.90 4.10 -6.86
CA THR A 31 -6.19 4.66 -6.42
C THR A 31 -6.13 5.16 -4.98
N LEU A 32 -5.59 4.37 -4.05
CA LEU A 32 -5.51 4.77 -2.65
C LEU A 32 -4.57 5.97 -2.42
N ILE A 33 -3.53 6.13 -3.23
CA ILE A 33 -2.66 7.32 -3.22
C ILE A 33 -3.40 8.52 -3.82
N ALA A 34 -4.09 8.34 -4.94
CA ALA A 34 -4.87 9.40 -5.59
C ALA A 34 -6.00 9.92 -4.70
N ASP A 35 -6.66 9.02 -3.96
CA ASP A 35 -7.71 9.35 -2.99
C ASP A 35 -7.15 9.98 -1.69
N GLY A 36 -5.81 10.04 -1.54
CA GLY A 36 -5.16 10.58 -0.34
C GLY A 36 -5.35 9.70 0.91
N LEU A 37 -5.74 8.44 0.75
CA LEU A 37 -5.94 7.49 1.86
C LEU A 37 -4.63 6.91 2.36
N ILE A 38 -3.66 6.76 1.45
CA ILE A 38 -2.31 6.29 1.77
C ILE A 38 -1.29 7.20 1.11
N GLU A 39 -0.11 7.29 1.71
CA GLU A 39 1.00 8.05 1.16
C GLU A 39 2.16 7.11 0.82
N THR A 40 2.88 7.45 -0.24
CA THR A 40 4.12 6.75 -0.62
C THR A 40 5.35 7.53 -0.20
N THR A 41 6.28 6.84 0.45
CA THR A 41 7.63 7.33 0.77
C THR A 41 8.63 6.44 0.03
N GLY A 42 8.80 6.72 -1.27
CA GLY A 42 9.65 5.95 -2.17
C GLY A 42 9.09 4.55 -2.44
N LYS A 43 9.66 3.52 -1.80
CA LYS A 43 9.27 2.10 -1.99
C LYS A 43 8.34 1.57 -0.89
N SER A 44 7.86 2.45 -0.02
CA SER A 44 7.02 2.10 1.13
C SER A 44 5.75 2.94 1.16
N PHE A 45 4.69 2.35 1.70
CA PHE A 45 3.36 2.93 1.82
C PHE A 45 2.98 3.03 3.29
N ARG A 46 2.25 4.08 3.65
CA ARG A 46 1.69 4.30 4.99
C ARG A 46 0.27 4.87 4.87
N LEU A 47 -0.54 4.71 5.91
CA LEU A 47 -1.82 5.43 5.97
C LEU A 47 -1.53 6.93 6.01
N ALA A 48 -2.31 7.71 5.25
CA ALA A 48 -2.31 9.16 5.42
C ALA A 48 -2.84 9.47 6.83
N SER A 49 -2.18 10.39 7.54
CA SER A 49 -2.63 10.89 8.84
C SER A 49 -3.63 12.03 8.68
#